data_AF-A0A369T5I9-F1
#
_entry.id   AF-A0A369T5I9-F1
#
_cell.length_a   1.000
_cell.length_b   1.000
_cell.length_c   1.000
_cell.angle_alpha   90.00
_cell.angle_beta   90.00
_cell.angle_gamma   90.00
#
_symmetry.space_group_name_H-M   'P 1'
#
loop_
_entity.id
_entity.type
_entity.pdbx_description
1 polymer ?
#
loop_
_entity_poly.entity_id
_entity_poly.type
_entity_poly.pdbx_seq_one_letter_code
_entity_poly.pdbx_strand_id
1 'polypeptide(L)'
;MLLKGELRKFYENNREVVEDIVQISQNREVGYLLENMKFGNRPSVIENTGDIFSLIDKGAVSFHISLERWSNPLMLKEVKSKREMNDLRIGWDLILDIDSENIEVSKIIAREILDFLFEKDIKKVYIKYSGGKGFHIAIPWETFPERIEYTKKEDLVEEETKNLFPDLAREIALYI
;
A
#
# COMPACT_ATOMS: atom_id res chain seq x y z
N MET A 1 -21.10 11.62 4.09
CA MET A 1 -20.99 10.18 3.78
C MET A 1 -22.02 9.89 2.71
N LEU A 2 -21.60 9.36 1.56
CA LEU A 2 -22.53 8.97 0.49
C LEU A 2 -23.46 7.88 1.02
N LEU A 3 -24.74 7.92 0.66
CA LEU A 3 -25.67 6.83 0.95
C LEU A 3 -25.20 5.59 0.17
N LYS A 4 -25.40 4.38 0.72
CA LYS A 4 -24.98 3.10 0.12
C LYS A 4 -25.27 2.98 -1.39
N GLY A 5 -26.47 3.40 -1.82
CA GLY A 5 -26.88 3.38 -3.21
C GLY A 5 -26.13 4.38 -4.11
N GLU A 6 -25.64 5.49 -3.55
CA GLU A 6 -24.82 6.48 -4.25
C GLU A 6 -23.38 5.99 -4.39
N LEU A 7 -22.83 5.33 -3.37
CA LEU A 7 -21.48 4.75 -3.42
C LEU A 7 -21.40 3.64 -4.47
N ARG A 8 -22.40 2.75 -4.52
CA ARG A 8 -22.45 1.70 -5.54
C ARG A 8 -22.47 2.29 -6.95
N LYS A 9 -23.38 3.25 -7.20
CA LYS A 9 -23.46 3.95 -8.49
C LYS A 9 -22.17 4.66 -8.86
N PHE A 10 -21.48 5.27 -7.88
CA PHE A 10 -20.18 5.88 -8.09
C PHE A 10 -19.18 4.87 -8.66
N TYR A 11 -19.00 3.71 -8.02
CA TYR A 11 -18.07 2.69 -8.52
C TYR A 11 -18.54 2.06 -9.85
N GLU A 12 -19.84 1.86 -10.05
CA GLU A 12 -20.39 1.36 -11.33
C GLU A 12 -20.09 2.30 -12.51
N ASN A 13 -20.10 3.62 -12.26
CA ASN A 13 -19.79 4.65 -13.24
C ASN A 13 -18.29 4.89 -13.44
N ASN A 14 -17.43 4.40 -12.54
CA ASN A 14 -15.97 4.58 -12.59
C ASN A 14 -15.27 3.22 -12.71
N ARG A 15 -15.51 2.50 -13.81
CA ARG A 15 -15.03 1.12 -13.99
C ARG A 15 -13.52 0.99 -13.93
N GLU A 16 -12.79 1.96 -14.49
CA GLU A 16 -11.32 2.01 -14.44
C GLU A 16 -10.80 2.00 -12.99
N VAL A 17 -11.44 2.74 -12.08
CA VAL A 17 -11.08 2.75 -10.66
C VAL A 17 -11.32 1.38 -10.02
N VAL A 18 -12.41 0.71 -10.37
CA VAL A 18 -12.72 -0.64 -9.86
C VAL A 18 -11.67 -1.64 -10.35
N GLU A 19 -11.31 -1.58 -11.63
CA GLU A 19 -10.28 -2.44 -12.22
C GLU A 19 -8.90 -2.20 -11.60
N ASP A 20 -8.51 -0.93 -11.41
CA ASP A 20 -7.26 -0.56 -10.74
C ASP A 20 -7.21 -1.04 -9.29
N ILE A 21 -8.33 -0.97 -8.56
CA ILE A 21 -8.43 -1.52 -7.19
C ILE A 21 -8.22 -3.03 -7.22
N VAL A 22 -8.83 -3.76 -8.16
CA VAL A 22 -8.61 -5.21 -8.29
C VAL A 22 -7.14 -5.49 -8.59
N GLN A 23 -6.55 -4.77 -9.54
CA GLN A 23 -5.17 -4.98 -9.96
C GLN A 23 -4.19 -4.73 -8.81
N ILE A 24 -4.31 -3.63 -8.09
CA ILE A 24 -3.40 -3.31 -6.99
C ILE A 24 -3.63 -4.20 -5.76
N SER A 25 -4.84 -4.76 -5.58
CA SER A 25 -5.16 -5.70 -4.49
C SER A 25 -4.58 -7.10 -4.68
N GLN A 26 -4.11 -7.44 -5.89
CA GLN A 26 -3.53 -8.76 -6.14
C GLN A 26 -2.33 -9.02 -5.22
N ASN A 27 -2.30 -10.22 -4.63
CA ASN A 27 -1.30 -10.62 -3.65
C ASN A 27 -1.23 -9.71 -2.42
N ARG A 28 -2.33 -9.08 -2.00
CA ARG A 28 -2.33 -8.20 -0.82
C ARG A 28 -3.50 -8.49 0.10
N GLU A 29 -3.29 -8.15 1.37
CA GLU A 29 -4.40 -8.11 2.30
C GLU A 29 -5.19 -6.82 2.06
N VAL A 30 -6.51 -6.94 2.02
CA VAL A 30 -7.45 -5.83 1.92
C VAL A 30 -8.20 -5.69 3.25
N GLY A 31 -8.06 -4.55 3.90
CA GLY A 31 -8.97 -4.09 4.95
C GLY A 31 -10.08 -3.24 4.36
N TYR A 32 -11.33 -3.52 4.67
CA TYR A 32 -12.46 -2.68 4.26
C TYR A 32 -13.14 -2.05 5.47
N LEU A 33 -13.39 -0.75 5.42
CA LEU A 33 -14.07 0.01 6.47
C LEU A 33 -15.57 -0.04 6.23
N LEU A 34 -16.35 -0.35 7.25
CA LEU A 34 -17.81 -0.35 7.19
C LEU A 34 -18.38 1.03 7.55
N GLU A 35 -19.63 1.29 7.17
CA GLU A 35 -20.39 2.51 7.49
C GLU A 35 -20.38 2.87 8.99
N ASN A 36 -20.24 1.88 9.87
CA ASN A 36 -20.16 2.07 11.32
C ASN A 36 -18.73 2.40 11.81
N MET A 37 -17.82 2.74 10.91
CA MET A 37 -16.41 3.06 11.18
C MET A 37 -15.60 1.90 11.79
N LYS A 38 -16.08 0.66 11.66
CA LYS A 38 -15.32 -0.54 12.04
C LYS A 38 -14.75 -1.21 10.80
N PHE A 39 -13.56 -1.78 10.94
CA PHE A 39 -13.03 -2.66 9.91
C PHE A 39 -13.83 -3.97 9.87
N GLY A 40 -14.01 -4.51 8.68
CA GLY A 40 -14.51 -5.86 8.48
C GLY A 40 -13.51 -6.94 8.90
N ASN A 41 -13.86 -8.19 8.61
CA ASN A 41 -13.02 -9.33 8.97
C ASN A 41 -11.72 -9.33 8.17
N ARG A 42 -10.63 -9.69 8.84
CA ARG A 42 -9.27 -9.75 8.29
C ARG A 42 -8.62 -11.11 8.63
N PRO A 43 -7.79 -11.68 7.74
CA PRO A 43 -7.43 -11.18 6.43
C PRO A 43 -8.59 -11.27 5.43
N SER A 44 -8.59 -10.40 4.44
CA SER A 44 -9.54 -10.39 3.32
C SER A 44 -8.78 -10.04 2.03
N VAL A 45 -9.35 -10.40 0.90
CA VAL A 45 -8.78 -10.22 -0.44
C VAL A 45 -9.85 -9.70 -1.40
N ILE A 46 -9.42 -9.05 -2.47
CA ILE A 46 -10.23 -8.69 -3.63
C ILE A 46 -9.57 -9.36 -4.83
N GLU A 47 -10.22 -10.34 -5.45
CA GLU A 47 -9.72 -11.07 -6.61
C GLU A 47 -10.38 -10.58 -7.91
N ASN A 48 -11.60 -10.07 -7.82
CA ASN A 48 -12.36 -9.58 -8.97
C ASN A 48 -13.27 -8.39 -8.62
N THR A 49 -13.85 -7.76 -9.64
CA THR A 49 -14.73 -6.59 -9.48
C THR A 49 -16.01 -6.90 -8.70
N GLY A 50 -16.50 -8.14 -8.80
CA GLY A 50 -17.66 -8.62 -8.04
C GLY A 50 -17.43 -8.61 -6.52
N ASP A 51 -16.20 -8.86 -6.07
CA ASP A 51 -15.84 -8.82 -4.64
C ASP A 51 -16.02 -7.40 -4.07
N ILE A 52 -15.59 -6.39 -4.82
CA ILE A 52 -15.75 -4.96 -4.46
C ILE A 52 -17.23 -4.64 -4.27
N PHE A 53 -18.07 -4.99 -5.24
CA PHE A 53 -19.51 -4.73 -5.16
C PHE A 53 -20.19 -5.52 -4.03
N SER A 54 -19.76 -6.76 -3.78
CA SER A 54 -20.23 -7.55 -2.65
C SER A 54 -19.90 -6.89 -1.30
N LEU A 55 -18.70 -6.30 -1.18
CA LEU A 55 -18.28 -5.58 0.02
C LEU A 55 -19.06 -4.27 0.18
N ILE A 56 -19.28 -3.50 -0.89
CA ILE A 56 -20.14 -2.30 -0.87
C ILE A 56 -21.57 -2.67 -0.45
N ASP A 57 -22.11 -3.78 -0.95
CA ASP A 57 -23.43 -4.29 -0.55
C ASP A 57 -23.49 -4.73 0.91
N LYS A 58 -22.35 -5.06 1.52
CA LYS A 58 -22.22 -5.31 2.97
C LYS A 58 -21.97 -4.03 3.78
N GLY A 59 -21.93 -2.87 3.13
CA GLY A 59 -21.73 -1.57 3.77
C GLY A 59 -20.27 -1.13 3.85
N ALA A 60 -19.39 -1.64 3.00
CA ALA A 60 -18.03 -1.12 2.88
C ALA A 60 -18.05 0.29 2.27
N VAL A 61 -17.35 1.23 2.91
CA VAL A 61 -17.24 2.65 2.49
C VAL A 61 -15.84 3.04 2.03
N SER A 62 -14.81 2.28 2.40
CA SER A 62 -13.45 2.46 1.88
C SER A 62 -12.65 1.15 1.92
N PHE A 63 -11.63 1.07 1.07
CA PHE A 63 -10.73 -0.08 0.95
C PHE A 63 -9.30 0.38 1.25
N HIS A 64 -8.59 -0.42 2.05
CA HIS A 64 -7.24 -0.19 2.52
C HIS A 64 -6.42 -1.41 2.17
N ILE A 65 -5.33 -1.22 1.44
CA ILE A 65 -4.57 -2.32 0.85
C ILE A 65 -3.19 -2.35 1.52
N SER A 66 -2.73 -3.53 1.93
CA SER A 66 -1.45 -3.68 2.61
C SER A 66 -0.28 -3.21 1.74
N LEU A 67 0.72 -2.58 2.35
CA LEU A 67 1.98 -2.25 1.64
C LEU A 67 2.76 -3.51 1.29
N GLU A 68 2.71 -4.50 2.17
CA GLU A 68 3.27 -5.82 1.96
C GLU A 68 2.46 -6.62 0.93
N ARG A 69 3.18 -7.42 0.15
CA ARG A 69 2.66 -8.37 -0.82
C ARG A 69 2.90 -9.79 -0.30
N TRP A 70 1.92 -10.66 -0.44
CA TRP A 70 1.88 -12.01 0.09
C TRP A 70 1.59 -13.03 -1.01
N SER A 71 2.26 -14.18 -0.94
CA SER A 71 1.97 -15.32 -1.81
C SER A 71 0.54 -15.82 -1.63
N ASN A 72 0.04 -15.80 -0.39
CA ASN A 72 -1.37 -16.03 -0.05
C ASN A 72 -1.78 -15.19 1.17
N PRO A 73 -2.44 -14.02 0.98
CA PRO A 73 -2.83 -13.15 2.08
C PRO A 73 -3.77 -13.81 3.12
N LEU A 74 -4.59 -14.79 2.72
CA LEU A 74 -5.53 -15.44 3.64
C LEU A 74 -4.83 -16.30 4.71
N MET A 75 -3.57 -16.68 4.48
CA MET A 75 -2.75 -17.43 5.44
C MET A 75 -2.22 -16.57 6.59
N LEU A 76 -2.34 -15.24 6.50
CA LEU A 76 -1.87 -14.33 7.56
C LEU A 76 -2.54 -14.60 8.92
N LYS A 77 -3.77 -15.14 8.94
CA LYS A 77 -4.46 -15.54 10.17
C LYS A 77 -3.77 -16.68 10.93
N GLU A 78 -2.91 -17.44 10.26
CA GLU A 78 -2.26 -18.65 10.80
C GLU A 78 -0.80 -18.40 11.18
N VAL A 79 -0.25 -17.23 10.84
CA VAL A 79 1.14 -16.83 11.12
C VAL A 79 1.33 -16.61 12.61
N LYS A 80 2.36 -17.25 13.17
CA LYS A 80 2.73 -17.21 14.60
C LYS A 80 4.12 -16.65 14.84
N SER A 81 4.93 -16.47 13.78
CA SER A 81 6.30 -15.96 13.90
C SER A 81 6.71 -15.06 12.74
N LYS A 82 7.74 -14.23 12.95
CA LYS A 82 8.34 -13.39 11.90
C LYS A 82 8.88 -14.22 10.74
N ARG A 83 9.39 -15.43 11.01
CA ARG A 83 9.88 -16.34 9.98
C ARG A 83 8.75 -16.78 9.05
N GLU A 84 7.65 -17.28 9.61
CA GLU A 84 6.47 -17.67 8.83
C GLU A 84 5.89 -16.49 8.02
N MET A 85 5.88 -15.29 8.61
CA MET A 85 5.48 -14.08 7.90
C MET A 85 6.39 -13.78 6.70
N ASN A 86 7.70 -13.88 6.88
CA ASN A 86 8.69 -13.69 5.82
C ASN A 86 8.56 -14.75 4.72
N ASP A 87 8.25 -16.01 5.08
CA ASP A 87 8.03 -17.10 4.11
C ASP A 87 6.79 -16.84 3.23
N LEU A 88 5.77 -16.13 3.75
CA LEU A 88 4.61 -15.68 2.96
C LEU A 88 4.87 -14.41 2.15
N ARG A 89 5.81 -13.56 2.57
CA ARG A 89 6.01 -12.25 1.94
C ARG A 89 6.77 -12.38 0.62
N ILE A 90 6.22 -11.78 -0.42
CA ILE A 90 6.83 -11.77 -1.77
C ILE A 90 7.37 -10.40 -2.17
N GLY A 91 7.08 -9.36 -1.38
CA GLY A 91 7.56 -8.00 -1.61
C GLY A 91 6.82 -6.99 -0.75
N TRP A 92 7.13 -5.71 -0.92
CA TRP A 92 6.41 -4.60 -0.29
C TRP A 92 6.66 -3.31 -1.07
N ASP A 93 5.65 -2.45 -1.17
CA ASP A 93 5.82 -1.14 -1.78
C ASP A 93 6.18 -0.11 -0.73
N LEU A 94 7.01 0.85 -1.10
CA LEU A 94 7.24 2.02 -0.27
C LEU A 94 6.19 3.08 -0.63
N ILE A 95 5.42 3.49 0.38
CA ILE A 95 4.49 4.62 0.27
C ILE A 95 4.97 5.71 1.22
N LEU A 96 5.24 6.90 0.67
CA LEU A 96 5.47 8.12 1.43
C LEU A 96 4.15 8.87 1.51
N ASP A 97 3.64 9.03 2.73
CA ASP A 97 2.43 9.79 3.01
C ASP A 97 2.81 11.21 3.43
N ILE A 98 2.49 12.18 2.57
CA ILE A 98 2.85 13.59 2.74
C ILE A 98 1.57 14.31 3.12
N ASP A 99 1.48 14.73 4.38
CA ASP A 99 0.36 15.51 4.88
C ASP A 99 0.84 16.80 5.56
N SER A 100 0.07 17.86 5.36
CA SER A 100 0.33 19.19 5.91
C SER A 100 -0.99 19.90 6.16
N GLU A 101 -0.97 20.93 7.00
CA GLU A 101 -2.15 21.78 7.21
C GLU A 101 -2.58 22.53 5.94
N ASN A 102 -1.66 22.68 4.97
CA ASN A 102 -1.87 23.36 3.70
C ASN A 102 -1.48 22.46 2.51
N ILE A 103 -2.45 22.19 1.63
CA ILE A 103 -2.25 21.36 0.44
C ILE A 103 -1.16 21.89 -0.51
N GLU A 104 -0.97 23.21 -0.59
CA GLU A 104 0.10 23.79 -1.43
C GLU A 104 1.49 23.47 -0.86
N VAL A 105 1.61 23.41 0.48
CA VAL A 105 2.86 22.97 1.12
C VAL A 105 3.10 21.48 0.85
N SER A 106 2.08 20.63 1.02
CA SER A 106 2.19 19.20 0.68
C SER A 106 2.57 18.97 -0.78
N LYS A 107 2.06 19.80 -1.69
CA LYS A 107 2.37 19.74 -3.12
C LYS A 107 3.82 20.11 -3.40
N ILE A 108 4.35 21.14 -2.75
CA ILE A 108 5.77 21.52 -2.86
C ILE A 108 6.65 20.39 -2.31
N ILE A 109 6.35 19.85 -1.13
CA ILE A 109 7.11 18.73 -0.54
C ILE A 109 7.08 17.51 -1.46
N ALA A 110 5.90 17.15 -1.98
CA ALA A 110 5.78 16.04 -2.92
C ALA A 110 6.60 16.26 -4.20
N ARG A 111 6.68 17.50 -4.67
CA ARG A 111 7.50 17.85 -5.83
C ARG A 111 8.99 17.67 -5.55
N GLU A 112 9.48 18.21 -4.43
CA GLU A 112 10.89 18.09 -4.04
C GLU A 112 11.31 16.62 -3.86
N ILE A 113 10.45 15.80 -3.24
CA ILE A 113 10.71 14.35 -3.11
C ILE A 113 10.77 13.67 -4.48
N LEU A 114 9.86 13.99 -5.41
CA LEU A 114 9.90 13.43 -6.76
C LEU A 114 11.18 13.82 -7.50
N ASP A 115 11.56 15.09 -7.43
CA ASP A 115 12.78 15.59 -8.08
C ASP A 115 14.03 14.89 -7.49
N PHE A 116 14.11 14.73 -6.16
CA PHE A 116 15.16 13.95 -5.49
C PHE A 116 15.21 12.49 -5.97
N LEU A 117 14.06 11.80 -6.04
CA LEU A 117 13.99 10.41 -6.50
C LEU A 117 14.47 10.29 -7.96
N PHE A 118 14.11 11.23 -8.82
CA PHE A 118 14.55 11.25 -10.22
C PHE A 118 16.04 11.54 -10.38
N GLU A 119 16.62 12.41 -9.55
CA GLU A 119 18.08 12.62 -9.49
C GLU A 119 18.84 11.35 -9.08
N LYS A 120 18.21 10.48 -8.29
CA LYS A 120 18.73 9.14 -7.92
C LYS A 120 18.41 8.05 -8.94
N ASP A 121 17.89 8.39 -10.12
CA ASP A 121 17.46 7.49 -11.19
C ASP A 121 16.30 6.54 -10.82
N ILE A 122 15.54 6.87 -9.77
CA ILE A 122 14.33 6.15 -9.37
C ILE A 122 13.14 6.71 -10.14
N LYS A 123 12.91 6.19 -11.35
CA LYS A 123 11.92 6.73 -12.29
C LYS A 123 10.52 6.13 -12.18
N LYS A 124 10.40 4.88 -11.71
CA LYS A 124 9.11 4.18 -11.57
C LYS A 124 8.46 4.58 -10.24
N VAL A 125 7.87 5.77 -10.23
CA VAL A 125 7.18 6.34 -9.07
C VAL A 125 5.78 6.77 -9.48
N TYR A 126 4.82 6.65 -8.56
CA TYR A 126 3.44 7.07 -8.76
C TYR A 126 3.08 8.08 -7.69
N ILE A 127 2.26 9.07 -8.03
CA ILE A 127 1.76 10.04 -7.07
C ILE A 127 0.23 10.10 -7.17
N LYS A 128 -0.44 10.18 -6.02
CA LYS A 128 -1.88 10.46 -5.96
C LYS A 128 -2.18 11.49 -4.90
N TYR A 129 -3.20 12.30 -5.15
CA TYR A 129 -3.83 13.11 -4.12
C TYR A 129 -4.53 12.20 -3.10
N SER A 130 -4.36 12.45 -1.80
CA SER A 130 -4.92 11.60 -0.75
C SER A 130 -6.43 11.76 -0.55
N GLY A 131 -7.02 12.81 -1.13
CA GLY A 131 -8.42 13.20 -0.90
C GLY A 131 -8.60 14.26 0.20
N GLY A 132 -7.51 14.60 0.92
CA GLY A 132 -7.50 15.58 2.02
C GLY A 132 -6.56 16.76 1.77
N LYS A 133 -5.47 16.86 2.52
CA LYS A 133 -4.49 17.94 2.38
C LYS A 133 -3.12 17.43 1.96
N GLY A 134 -3.05 16.20 1.47
CA GLY A 134 -1.82 15.47 1.27
C GLY A 134 -1.73 14.74 -0.05
N PHE A 135 -0.58 14.13 -0.27
CA PHE A 135 -0.25 13.31 -1.42
C PHE A 135 0.42 12.02 -0.95
N HIS A 136 0.16 10.93 -1.64
CA HIS A 136 0.93 9.70 -1.47
C HIS A 136 1.85 9.53 -2.66
N ILE A 137 3.13 9.30 -2.40
CA ILE A 137 4.11 8.85 -3.42
C ILE A 137 4.33 7.36 -3.21
N ALA A 138 4.21 6.58 -4.27
CA ALA A 138 4.38 5.13 -4.27
C ALA A 138 5.59 4.73 -5.12
N ILE A 139 6.44 3.89 -4.54
CA ILE A 139 7.58 3.25 -5.19
C ILE A 139 7.33 1.73 -5.15
N PRO A 140 7.07 1.09 -6.30
CA PRO A 140 6.75 -0.33 -6.34
C PRO A 140 7.92 -1.20 -5.89
N TRP A 141 7.61 -2.31 -5.24
CA TRP A 141 8.57 -3.36 -4.90
C TRP A 141 9.52 -3.76 -6.05
N GLU A 142 9.03 -3.74 -7.29
CA GLU A 142 9.80 -4.11 -8.49
C GLU A 142 11.01 -3.19 -8.76
N THR A 143 11.10 -2.04 -8.12
CA THR A 143 12.26 -1.13 -8.24
C THR A 143 13.38 -1.47 -7.26
N PHE A 144 13.10 -2.30 -6.26
CA PHE A 144 14.06 -2.63 -5.22
C PHE A 144 14.99 -3.75 -5.70
N PRO A 145 16.27 -3.73 -5.27
CA PRO A 145 17.13 -4.88 -5.48
C PRO A 145 16.60 -6.10 -4.70
N GLU A 146 16.83 -7.30 -5.22
CA GLU A 146 16.35 -8.55 -4.59
C GLU A 146 16.97 -8.75 -3.20
N ARG A 147 18.24 -8.37 -3.04
CA ARG A 147 19.02 -8.48 -1.81
C ARG A 147 19.77 -7.17 -1.56
N ILE A 148 20.02 -6.85 -0.29
CA ILE A 148 20.91 -5.76 0.10
C ILE A 148 21.94 -6.21 1.12
N GLU A 149 23.14 -5.65 1.00
CA GLU A 149 24.19 -5.74 2.01
C GLU A 149 24.11 -4.56 2.97
N TYR A 150 24.15 -4.82 4.28
CA TYR A 150 24.15 -3.79 5.30
C TYR A 150 24.89 -4.23 6.57
N THR A 151 25.33 -3.28 7.38
CA THR A 151 26.02 -3.58 8.63
C THR A 151 25.03 -3.81 9.77
N LYS A 152 25.13 -4.96 10.44
CA LYS A 152 24.30 -5.34 11.58
C LYS A 152 25.20 -5.79 12.73
N LYS A 153 25.27 -4.96 13.78
CA LYS A 153 26.15 -5.20 14.96
C LYS A 153 27.59 -5.50 14.56
N GLU A 154 28.16 -4.64 13.71
CA GLU A 154 29.56 -4.70 13.20
C GLU A 154 29.84 -5.74 12.10
N ASP A 155 28.92 -6.68 11.86
CA ASP A 155 29.03 -7.63 10.75
C ASP A 155 28.37 -7.09 9.47
N LEU A 156 29.04 -7.28 8.32
CA LEU A 156 28.40 -7.08 7.02
C LEU A 156 27.52 -8.30 6.73
N VAL A 157 26.21 -8.08 6.57
CA VAL A 157 25.24 -9.13 6.29
C VAL A 157 24.49 -8.82 5.01
N GLU A 158 24.12 -9.87 4.27
CA GLU A 158 23.28 -9.76 3.09
C GLU A 158 21.93 -10.43 3.38
N GLU A 159 20.83 -9.69 3.19
CA GLU A 159 19.48 -10.24 3.36
C GLU A 159 18.58 -9.92 2.16
N GLU A 160 17.56 -10.76 1.95
CA GLU A 160 16.52 -10.49 0.95
C GLU A 160 15.74 -9.24 1.34
N THR A 161 15.65 -8.27 0.42
CA THR A 161 15.04 -6.97 0.68
C THR A 161 13.57 -7.09 1.12
N LYS A 162 12.89 -8.18 0.73
CA LYS A 162 11.47 -8.41 1.06
C LYS A 162 11.31 -8.65 2.56
N ASN A 163 12.32 -9.22 3.21
CA ASN A 163 12.32 -9.57 4.62
C ASN A 163 12.61 -8.37 5.54
N LEU A 164 13.00 -7.24 4.96
CA LEU A 164 13.44 -6.05 5.68
C LEU A 164 12.34 -5.03 5.93
N PHE A 165 11.09 -5.32 5.58
CA PHE A 165 9.94 -4.51 6.00
C PHE A 165 9.60 -4.76 7.48
N PRO A 166 9.29 -3.70 8.27
CA PRO A 166 9.19 -2.29 7.88
C PRO A 166 10.49 -1.49 8.06
N ASP A 167 11.56 -2.12 8.55
CA ASP A 167 12.77 -1.42 9.00
C ASP A 167 13.47 -0.69 7.85
N LEU A 168 13.69 -1.34 6.70
CA LEU A 168 14.28 -0.69 5.53
C LEU A 168 13.42 0.45 4.97
N ALA A 169 12.09 0.30 5.00
CA ALA A 169 11.18 1.36 4.57
C ALA A 169 11.35 2.63 5.42
N ARG A 170 11.56 2.47 6.74
CA ARG A 170 11.82 3.58 7.66
C ARG A 170 13.17 4.23 7.41
N GLU A 171 14.22 3.45 7.20
CA GLU A 171 15.55 3.99 6.89
C GLU A 171 15.54 4.79 5.58
N ILE A 172 14.85 4.29 4.55
CA ILE A 172 14.68 5.05 3.30
C ILE A 172 13.91 6.35 3.55
N ALA A 173 12.82 6.31 4.33
CA ALA A 173 12.04 7.51 4.64
C ALA A 173 12.81 8.53 5.49
N LEU A 174 13.80 8.11 6.28
CA LEU A 174 14.70 9.01 7.02
C LEU A 174 15.81 9.61 6.16
N TYR A 175 16.20 8.89 5.10
CA TYR A 175 17.19 9.36 4.14
C TYR A 175 16.64 10.40 3.16
N ILE A 176 15.35 10.29 2.82
CA ILE A 176 14.58 11.25 2.01
C ILE A 176 14.25 12.48 2.86
#